data_AF-A0A0C3K9E4-F1
#
_entry.id   AF-A0A0C3K9E4-F1
#
_cell.length_a   1.000
_cell.length_b   1.000
_cell.length_c   1.000
_cell.angle_alpha   90.00
_cell.angle_beta   90.00
_cell.angle_gamma   90.00
#
_symmetry.space_group_name_H-M   'P 1'
#
loop_
_entity.id
_entity.type
_entity.pdbx_description
1 polymer ?
#
loop_
_entity_poly.entity_id
_entity_poly.type
_entity_poly.pdbx_seq_one_letter_code
_entity_poly.pdbx_strand_id
1 'polypeptide(L)' 'FRKGEWIWADSAYTSEPWTITPYKKPLADLPENKTFNYWVSWVHVRSEHAIGYLQGRFMSLHGLRQQIRSNHRH' A
#
# COMPACT_ATOMS: atom_id res chain seq x y z
N PHE A 1 11.08 -7.55 5.20
CA PHE A 1 10.11 -7.65 6.29
C PHE A 1 10.67 -8.56 7.38
N ARG A 2 10.66 -8.13 8.63
CA ARG A 2 10.87 -8.98 9.80
C ARG A 2 9.63 -9.86 10.01
N LYS A 3 9.75 -10.92 10.80
CA LYS A 3 8.62 -11.79 11.13
C LYS A 3 7.48 -10.96 11.74
N GLY A 4 6.30 -11.01 11.12
CA GLY A 4 5.12 -10.25 11.54
C GLY A 4 4.96 -8.88 10.90
N GLU A 5 5.93 -8.40 10.12
CA GLU A 5 5.75 -7.21 9.29
C GLU A 5 5.00 -7.57 8.00
N TRP A 6 4.08 -6.69 7.61
CA TRP A 6 3.29 -6.81 6.39
C TRP A 6 3.05 -5.43 5.78
N ILE A 7 2.65 -5.41 4.51
CA ILE A 7 2.29 -4.18 3.78
C ILE A 7 0.89 -4.33 3.16
N TRP A 8 0.14 -3.22 3.09
CA TRP A 8 -1.03 -3.15 2.23
C TRP A 8 -0.60 -2.92 0.78
N ALA A 9 -1.07 -3.76 -0.11
CA ALA A 9 -0.78 -3.66 -1.54
C ALA A 9 -2.05 -3.61 -2.37
N ASP A 10 -1.91 -3.19 -3.63
CA ASP A 10 -3.01 -3.21 -4.58
C ASP A 10 -3.52 -4.65 -4.82
N SER A 11 -4.78 -4.76 -5.24
CA SER A 11 -5.38 -6.00 -5.71
C SER A 11 -4.57 -6.69 -6.82
N ALA A 12 -3.73 -5.98 -7.58
CA ALA A 12 -2.86 -6.56 -8.60
C ALA A 12 -1.83 -7.55 -8.02
N TYR A 13 -1.48 -7.42 -6.74
CA TYR A 13 -0.52 -8.31 -6.07
C TYR A 13 -1.17 -9.57 -5.50
N THR A 14 -0.36 -10.61 -5.33
CA THR A 14 -0.78 -11.85 -4.66
C THR A 14 -0.90 -11.61 -3.16
N SER A 15 -1.94 -12.18 -2.55
CA SER A 15 -2.08 -12.20 -1.09
C SER A 15 -1.07 -13.19 -0.51
N GLU A 16 -0.15 -12.69 0.31
CA GLU A 16 0.95 -13.45 0.92
C GLU A 16 1.04 -13.10 2.42
N PRO A 17 1.75 -13.89 3.25
CA PRO A 17 1.84 -13.61 4.69
C PRO A 17 2.39 -12.21 5.06
N TRP A 18 3.06 -11.54 4.13
CA TRP A 18 3.60 -10.18 4.26
C TRP A 18 2.89 -9.15 3.36
N THR A 19 1.88 -9.55 2.59
CA THR A 19 1.18 -8.69 1.62
C THR A 19 -0.33 -8.84 1.75
N ILE A 20 -0.99 -7.80 2.27
CA ILE A 20 -2.44 -7.76 2.43
C ILE A 20 -3.05 -6.98 1.26
N THR A 21 -3.90 -7.64 0.48
CA THR A 21 -4.58 -7.05 -0.68
C THR A 21 -6.10 -7.00 -0.50
N PRO A 22 -6.80 -6.05 -1.16
CA PRO A 22 -8.25 -6.06 -1.22
C PRO A 22 -8.81 -7.37 -1.79
N TYR A 23 -9.97 -7.79 -1.29
CA TYR A 23 -10.68 -8.95 -1.84
C TYR A 23 -11.10 -8.70 -3.29
N LYS A 24 -10.93 -9.71 -4.15
CA LYS A 24 -11.46 -9.73 -5.52
C LYS A 24 -12.82 -10.42 -5.55
N LYS A 25 -13.57 -10.23 -6.63
CA LYS A 25 -14.85 -10.92 -6.83
C LYS A 25 -14.66 -12.45 -6.88
N PRO A 26 -15.61 -13.23 -6.34
CA PRO A 26 -16.90 -12.80 -5.77
C PRO A 26 -16.82 -12.34 -4.31
N LEU A 27 -15.71 -12.58 -3.61
CA LEU A 27 -15.57 -12.27 -2.18
C LEU A 27 -15.69 -10.78 -1.86
N ALA A 28 -15.33 -9.91 -2.81
CA ALA A 28 -15.48 -8.46 -2.69
C ALA A 28 -16.93 -8.01 -2.43
N ASP A 29 -17.92 -8.82 -2.83
CA ASP A 29 -19.34 -8.47 -2.71
C ASP A 29 -19.91 -8.84 -1.32
N LEU A 30 -19.16 -9.57 -0.49
CA LEU A 30 -19.54 -9.82 0.91
C LEU A 30 -19.51 -8.50 1.70
N PRO A 31 -20.53 -8.18 2.53
CA PRO A 31 -20.62 -6.90 3.24
C PRO A 31 -19.39 -6.51 4.06
N GLU A 32 -18.80 -7.49 4.75
CA GLU A 32 -17.58 -7.31 5.56
C GLU A 32 -16.37 -6.97 4.69
N ASN A 33 -16.18 -7.72 3.60
CA ASN A 33 -15.10 -7.51 2.65
C ASN A 33 -15.23 -6.19 1.89
N LYS A 34 -16.46 -5.77 1.60
CA LYS A 34 -16.74 -4.46 1.00
C LYS A 34 -16.32 -3.31 1.94
N THR A 35 -16.60 -3.45 3.23
CA THR A 35 -16.17 -2.50 4.25
C THR A 35 -14.64 -2.45 4.36
N PHE A 36 -13.99 -3.63 4.41
CA PHE A 36 -12.54 -3.71 4.40
C PHE A 36 -11.92 -3.07 3.15
N ASN A 37 -12.38 -3.45 1.95
CA ASN A 37 -11.90 -2.91 0.69
C ASN A 37 -12.08 -1.39 0.59
N TYR A 38 -13.18 -0.85 1.13
CA TYR A 38 -13.42 0.59 1.17
C TYR A 38 -12.33 1.31 1.97
N TRP A 39 -12.04 0.85 3.18
CA TRP A 39 -11.03 1.47 4.05
C TRP A 39 -9.61 1.32 3.48
N VAL A 40 -9.27 0.15 2.93
CA VAL A 40 -7.97 -0.05 2.27
C VAL A 40 -7.81 0.89 1.08
N SER A 41 -8.84 0.99 0.22
CA SER A 41 -8.84 1.92 -0.92
C SER A 41 -8.69 3.37 -0.48
N TRP A 42 -9.34 3.76 0.61
CA TRP A 42 -9.26 5.12 1.14
C TRP A 42 -7.86 5.49 1.63
N VAL A 43 -7.18 4.57 2.34
CA VAL A 43 -5.78 4.76 2.76
C VAL A 43 -4.88 4.84 1.53
N HIS A 44 -5.11 3.99 0.53
CA HIS A 44 -4.30 3.95 -0.69
C HIS A 44 -4.39 5.28 -1.46
N VAL A 45 -5.60 5.79 -1.70
CA VAL A 45 -5.81 7.08 -2.39
C VAL A 45 -5.07 8.23 -1.69
N ARG A 46 -5.06 8.25 -0.35
CA ARG A 46 -4.32 9.27 0.40
C ARG A 46 -2.81 9.13 0.24
N SER A 47 -2.30 7.90 0.25
CA SER A 47 -0.88 7.61 0.02
C SER A 47 -0.45 8.04 -1.39
N GLU A 48 -1.24 7.69 -2.42
CA GLU A 48 -0.99 8.08 -3.81
C GLU A 48 -1.02 9.60 -3.99
N HIS A 49 -2.01 10.29 -3.41
CA HIS A 49 -2.04 11.76 -3.44
C HIS A 49 -0.82 12.38 -2.76
N ALA A 50 -0.39 11.86 -1.61
CA ALA A 50 0.79 12.37 -0.91
C ALA A 50 2.06 12.16 -1.75
N ILE A 51 2.23 10.98 -2.35
CA ILE A 51 3.38 10.67 -3.22
C ILE A 51 3.33 11.54 -4.49
N GLY A 52 2.18 11.67 -5.13
CA GLY A 52 2.00 12.51 -6.30
C GLY A 52 2.30 13.98 -6.02
N TYR A 53 1.86 14.50 -4.87
CA TYR A 53 2.21 15.85 -4.42
C TYR A 53 3.72 16.01 -4.20
N LEU A 54 4.37 15.04 -3.54
CA LEU A 54 5.81 15.05 -3.31
C LEU A 54 6.61 15.01 -4.63
N GLN A 55 6.24 14.13 -5.55
CA GLN A 55 6.90 14.00 -6.85
C GLN A 55 6.67 15.22 -7.75
N GLY A 56 5.47 15.82 -7.71
CA GLY A 56 5.17 17.05 -8.44
C GLY A 56 5.92 18.26 -7.90
N ARG A 57 6.15 18.33 -6.58
CA ARG A 57 6.93 19.40 -5.95
C ARG A 57 8.44 19.22 -6.11
N PHE A 58 8.92 17.98 -6.06
CA PHE A 58 10.33 17.65 -6.15
C PHE A 58 10.57 16.70 -7.33
N MET A 59 10.91 17.27 -8.49
CA MET A 59 11.22 16.49 -9.70
C MET A 59 12.37 15.49 -9.50
N SER A 60 13.27 15.73 -8.53
CA SER A 60 14.32 14.77 -8.15
C SER A 60 13.78 13.46 -7.55
N LEU A 61 12.55 13.46 -7.04
CA LEU A 61 11.85 12.26 -6.57
C LEU A 61 11.11 11.52 -7.69
N HIS A 62 10.94 12.14 -8.86
CA HIS A 62 10.26 11.52 -9.99
C HIS A 62 11.09 10.34 -10.51
N GLY A 63 10.53 9.13 -10.45
CA GLY A 63 11.22 7.89 -10.83
C GLY A 63 12.23 7.36 -9.81
N LEU A 64 12.35 7.97 -8.63
CA LEU A 64 13.22 7.47 -7.55
C LEU A 64 12.68 6.15 -6.99
N ARG A 65 13.52 5.10 -6.99
CA ARG A 65 13.21 3.76 -6.45
C ARG A 65 14.17 3.39 -5.33
N GLN A 66 14.06 4.09 -4.21
CA GLN A 66 14.91 3.86 -3.06
C GLN A 66 14.16 3.09 -1.96
N GLN A 67 14.73 2.00 -1.48
CA GLN A 67 14.24 1.36 -0.26
C GLN A 67 14.54 2.25 0.94
N ILE A 68 13.51 2.71 1.64
CA ILE A 68 13.64 3.44 2.89
C ILE A 68 14.18 2.47 3.93
N ARG A 69 15.43 2.68 4.36
CA ARG A 69 16.06 1.92 5.43
C ARG A 69 15.96 2.71 6.71
N SER A 70 15.40 2.12 7.77
CA SER A 70 15.56 2.72 9.10
C SER A 70 17.04 2.64 9.48
N ASN A 71 17.63 3.75 9.92
CA ASN A 71 18.99 3.74 10.44
C ASN A 71 18.96 3.20 11.89
N HIS A 72 18.85 1.88 12.07
CA HIS A 72 19.12 1.23 13.37
C HIS A 72 20.65 1.16 13.61
N ARG A 73 21.31 2.31 13.49
CA ARG A 73 22.71 2.53 13.85
C ARG A 73 22.76 3.84 14.62
N HIS A 74 22.43 3.76 15.90
CA HIS A 74 23.17 4.25 17.08
C HIS A 74 22.26 4.18 18.30
#